data_AF-A0A956K948-F1
#
_entry.id   AF-A0A956K948-F1
#
_cell.length_a   1.000
_cell.length_b   1.000
_cell.length_c   1.000
_cell.angle_alpha   90.00
_cell.angle_beta   90.00
_cell.angle_gamma   90.00
#
_symmetry.space_group_name_H-M   'P 1'
#
loop_
_entity.id
_entity.type
_entity.pdbx_description
1 polymer ?
#
loop_
_entity_poly.entity_id
_entity_poly.type
_entity_poly.pdbx_seq_one_letter_code
_entity_poly.pdbx_strand_id
1 'polypeptide(L)'
;LDILDEQEKLFVIAHELGHIKCEHVLYTLVAENLAVLIEMLGKVTLGVGSLLGAGLALPLLDWYRKAELSADRAALLAVQDPQVALRVFMKLAGGAESLLADMDPAEFLRQIRTYEDRDVSNLDRAYKLLITIFRTHPFPIMRAKHLDLWVAEGGFAKLSGIDTAPMRP
;
A
#
# COMPACT_ATOMS: atom_id res chain seq x y z
N LEU A 1 -1.50 -11.80 13.25
CA LEU A 1 -0.45 -12.69 12.72
C LEU A 1 -0.92 -14.13 12.65
N ASP A 2 -1.80 -14.56 13.55
CA ASP A 2 -2.23 -15.97 13.65
C ASP A 2 -3.02 -16.48 12.43
N ILE A 3 -3.62 -15.57 11.67
CA ILE A 3 -4.31 -15.86 10.40
C ILE A 3 -3.35 -16.17 9.23
N LEU A 4 -2.07 -15.81 9.36
CA LEU A 4 -1.07 -15.91 8.29
C LEU A 4 -0.25 -17.20 8.42
N ASP A 5 0.04 -17.84 7.28
CA ASP A 5 1.03 -18.92 7.18
C ASP A 5 2.47 -18.36 7.24
N GLU A 6 3.49 -19.23 7.28
CA GLU A 6 4.89 -18.81 7.42
C GLU A 6 5.40 -17.96 6.23
N GLN A 7 4.97 -18.24 5.01
CA GLN A 7 5.35 -17.45 3.83
C GLN A 7 4.65 -16.09 3.84
N GLU A 8 3.40 -16.06 4.27
CA GLU A 8 2.61 -14.83 4.44
C GLU A 8 3.18 -13.95 5.57
N LYS A 9 3.66 -14.54 6.67
CA LYS A 9 4.41 -13.80 7.71
C LYS A 9 5.73 -13.26 7.16
N LEU A 10 6.46 -14.06 6.38
CA LEU A 10 7.70 -13.61 5.74
C LEU A 10 7.43 -12.42 4.81
N PHE A 11 6.33 -12.43 4.06
CA PHE A 11 5.92 -11.29 3.24
C PHE A 11 5.74 -10.01 4.09
N VAL A 12 5.01 -10.10 5.21
CA VAL A 12 4.79 -8.95 6.09
C VAL A 12 6.11 -8.44 6.69
N ILE A 13 6.98 -9.33 7.16
CA ILE A 13 8.30 -8.92 7.69
C ILE A 13 9.15 -8.29 6.59
N ALA A 14 9.18 -8.87 5.39
CA ALA A 14 9.93 -8.35 4.26
C ALA A 14 9.38 -7.00 3.77
N HIS A 15 8.09 -6.75 3.91
CA HIS A 15 7.47 -5.44 3.66
C HIS A 15 8.04 -4.38 4.62
N GLU A 16 8.06 -4.65 5.92
CA GLU A 16 8.65 -3.75 6.92
C GLU A 16 10.15 -3.50 6.67
N LEU A 17 10.90 -4.55 6.32
CA LEU A 17 12.30 -4.42 5.92
C LEU A 17 12.45 -3.63 4.61
N GLY A 18 11.47 -3.70 3.72
CA GLY A 18 11.36 -2.87 2.52
C GLY A 18 11.29 -1.38 2.85
N HIS A 19 10.54 -1.00 3.89
CA HIS A 19 10.52 0.38 4.37
C HIS A 19 11.88 0.86 4.85
N ILE A 20 12.64 0.01 5.55
CA ILE A 20 14.00 0.34 5.97
C ILE A 20 14.92 0.45 4.76
N LYS A 21 14.85 -0.51 3.83
CA LYS A 21 15.73 -0.57 2.66
C LYS A 21 15.52 0.61 1.71
N CYS A 22 14.28 1.08 1.56
CA CYS A 22 13.93 2.23 0.75
C CYS A 22 13.99 3.56 1.53
N GLU A 23 14.52 3.55 2.75
CA GLU A 23 14.67 4.72 3.63
C GLU A 23 13.35 5.47 3.90
N HIS A 24 12.22 4.77 3.81
CA HIS A 24 10.92 5.40 3.98
C HIS A 24 10.77 6.02 5.37
N VAL A 25 11.28 5.33 6.41
CA VAL A 25 11.24 5.81 7.81
C VAL A 25 12.01 7.13 7.99
N LEU A 26 13.11 7.34 7.25
CA LEU A 26 13.88 8.57 7.35
C LEU A 26 13.10 9.77 6.79
N TYR A 27 12.56 9.64 5.58
CA TYR A 27 11.82 10.74 4.94
C TYR A 27 10.52 11.09 5.67
N THR A 28 9.86 10.07 6.22
CA THR A 28 8.75 10.16 7.16
C THR A 28 9.09 11.06 8.34
N LEU A 29 10.15 10.73 9.07
CA LEU A 29 10.58 11.48 10.26
C LEU A 29 10.98 12.91 9.90
N VAL A 30 11.69 13.11 8.78
CA VAL A 30 12.06 14.46 8.32
C VAL A 30 10.80 15.29 8.05
N ALA A 31 9.82 14.73 7.35
CA ALA A 31 8.61 15.44 6.99
C ALA A 31 7.72 15.75 8.21
N GLU A 32 7.59 14.82 9.16
CA GLU A 32 6.85 15.04 10.41
C GLU A 32 7.51 16.11 11.28
N ASN A 33 8.83 16.07 11.45
CA ASN A 33 9.55 17.08 12.21
C ASN A 33 9.47 18.46 11.54
N LEU A 34 9.57 18.52 10.21
CA LEU A 34 9.43 19.77 9.46
C LEU A 34 8.02 20.35 9.60
N ALA A 35 6.98 19.52 9.56
CA ALA A 35 5.61 19.95 9.76
C ALA A 35 5.40 20.58 11.16
N VAL A 36 5.94 19.95 12.21
CA VAL A 36 5.89 20.48 13.59
C VAL A 36 6.61 21.83 13.70
N LEU A 37 7.80 21.96 13.10
CA LEU A 37 8.54 23.24 13.08
C LEU A 37 7.74 24.35 12.38
N ILE A 38 7.11 24.04 11.25
CA ILE A 38 6.28 24.99 10.49
C ILE A 38 5.03 25.39 11.27
N GLU A 39 4.39 24.46 11.98
CA GLU A 39 3.24 24.76 12.84
C GLU A 39 3.64 25.70 14.00
N MET A 40 4.79 25.45 14.64
CA MET A 40 5.31 26.34 15.69
C MET A 40 5.56 27.75 15.17
N LEU A 41 6.18 27.89 14.00
CA LEU A 41 6.37 29.21 13.34
C LEU A 41 5.03 29.84 12.93
N GLY A 42 4.04 29.04 12.56
CA GLY A 42 2.68 29.47 12.22
C GLY A 42 1.92 30.12 13.37
N LYS A 43 2.10 29.58 14.59
CA LYS A 43 1.51 30.14 15.82
C LYS A 43 2.08 31.51 16.17
N VAL A 44 3.34 31.77 15.82
CA VAL A 44 4.02 33.07 16.01
C VAL A 44 3.61 34.09 14.93
N THR A 45 3.13 33.64 13.77
CA THR A 45 2.82 34.47 12.59
C THR A 45 1.33 34.69 12.36
N LEU A 46 0.51 34.66 13.41
CA LEU A 46 -0.95 34.91 13.36
C LEU A 46 -1.72 34.02 12.34
N GLY A 47 -1.26 32.78 12.12
CA GLY A 47 -1.99 31.80 11.31
C GLY A 47 -1.52 31.64 9.85
N VAL A 48 -0.50 32.38 9.40
CA VAL A 48 0.07 32.15 8.05
C VAL A 48 0.74 30.77 7.95
N GLY A 49 1.42 30.30 9.00
CA GLY A 49 2.06 28.98 8.99
C GLY A 49 1.12 27.78 9.14
N SER A 50 -0.14 27.96 9.58
CA SER A 50 -1.10 26.84 9.65
C SER A 50 -1.59 26.40 8.26
N LEU A 51 -1.74 27.33 7.32
CA LEU A 51 -1.99 27.03 5.90
C LEU A 51 -0.82 26.29 5.25
N LEU A 52 0.42 26.66 5.60
CA LEU A 52 1.63 25.99 5.10
C LEU A 52 1.75 24.56 5.64
N GLY A 53 1.43 24.32 6.91
CA GLY A 53 1.43 22.98 7.50
C GLY A 53 0.44 22.02 6.83
N ALA A 54 -0.80 22.49 6.56
CA ALA A 54 -1.78 21.71 5.81
C ALA A 54 -1.34 21.42 4.37
N GLY A 55 -0.60 22.35 3.74
CA GLY A 55 -0.01 22.19 2.41
C GLY A 55 1.06 21.09 2.33
N LEU A 56 1.68 20.69 3.45
CA LEU A 56 2.67 19.61 3.50
C LEU A 56 2.08 18.26 3.92
N ALA A 57 1.02 18.25 4.74
CA ALA A 57 0.43 17.01 5.25
C ALA A 57 -0.17 16.13 4.15
N LEU A 58 -0.92 16.72 3.21
CA LEU A 58 -1.58 15.96 2.14
C LEU A 58 -0.59 15.31 1.15
N PRO A 59 0.44 16.03 0.65
CA PRO A 59 1.51 15.41 -0.14
C PRO A 59 2.29 14.35 0.63
N LEU A 60 2.51 14.54 1.94
CA LEU A 60 3.19 13.54 2.77
C LEU A 60 2.37 12.26 2.89
N LEU A 61 1.06 12.36 3.14
CA LEU A 61 0.15 11.22 3.15
C LEU A 61 0.11 10.51 1.79
N ASP A 62 0.20 11.27 0.69
CA ASP A 62 0.30 10.71 -0.65
C ASP A 62 1.63 9.98 -0.89
N TRP A 63 2.72 10.55 -0.40
CA TRP A 63 4.03 9.90 -0.41
C TRP A 63 4.03 8.61 0.43
N TYR A 64 3.44 8.60 1.63
CA TYR A 64 3.27 7.39 2.45
C TYR A 64 2.58 6.28 1.68
N ARG A 65 1.44 6.58 1.04
CA ARG A 65 0.71 5.59 0.25
C ARG A 65 1.52 5.04 -0.93
N LYS A 66 2.41 5.84 -1.52
CA LYS A 66 3.33 5.39 -2.58
C LYS A 66 4.48 4.54 -2.03
N ALA A 67 4.98 4.85 -0.83
CA ALA A 67 6.03 4.10 -0.16
C ALA A 67 5.62 2.65 0.13
N GLU A 68 4.33 2.41 0.40
CA GLU A 68 3.76 1.07 0.51
C GLU A 68 4.01 0.21 -0.74
N LEU A 69 3.95 0.81 -1.93
CA LEU A 69 4.11 0.07 -3.20
C LEU A 69 5.55 -0.41 -3.41
N SER A 70 6.55 0.37 -2.99
CA SER A 70 7.95 -0.08 -3.00
C SER A 70 8.19 -1.17 -1.95
N ALA A 71 7.61 -1.05 -0.77
CA ALA A 71 7.69 -2.06 0.28
C ALA A 71 7.00 -3.39 -0.13
N ASP A 72 5.85 -3.33 -0.80
CA ASP A 72 5.17 -4.51 -1.38
C ASP A 72 6.01 -5.25 -2.41
N ARG A 73 6.70 -4.50 -3.27
CA ARG A 73 7.62 -5.08 -4.25
C ARG A 73 8.82 -5.74 -3.58
N ALA A 74 9.37 -5.11 -2.54
CA ALA A 74 10.46 -5.69 -1.75
C ALA A 74 10.01 -7.00 -1.07
N ALA A 75 8.79 -7.01 -0.51
CA ALA A 75 8.19 -8.20 0.08
C ALA A 75 8.02 -9.34 -0.94
N LEU A 76 7.49 -9.02 -2.13
CA LEU A 76 7.33 -10.00 -3.20
C LEU A 76 8.68 -10.54 -3.69
N LEU A 77 9.71 -9.69 -3.79
CA LEU A 77 11.06 -10.12 -4.15
C LEU A 77 11.68 -11.08 -3.10
N ALA A 78 11.30 -10.94 -1.83
CA ALA A 78 11.77 -11.81 -0.76
C ALA A 78 11.06 -13.17 -0.76
N VAL A 79 9.73 -13.21 -0.95
CA VAL A 79 8.96 -14.47 -0.95
C VAL A 79 8.95 -15.19 -2.30
N GLN A 80 9.25 -14.47 -3.39
CA GLN A 80 9.36 -14.99 -4.77
C GLN A 80 8.12 -15.70 -5.33
N ASP A 81 6.98 -15.60 -4.65
CA ASP A 81 5.70 -16.17 -5.08
C ASP A 81 4.57 -15.12 -5.05
N PRO A 82 4.08 -14.68 -6.22
CA PRO A 82 2.95 -13.75 -6.31
C PRO A 82 1.66 -14.25 -5.62
N GLN A 83 1.48 -15.57 -5.49
CA GLN A 83 0.31 -16.14 -4.81
C GLN A 83 0.35 -15.90 -3.30
N VAL A 84 1.54 -15.85 -2.69
CA VAL A 84 1.68 -15.48 -1.28
C VAL A 84 1.17 -14.06 -1.06
N ALA A 85 1.61 -13.12 -1.90
CA ALA A 85 1.18 -11.73 -1.81
C ALA A 85 -0.35 -11.58 -1.95
N LEU A 86 -0.95 -12.28 -2.92
CA LEU A 86 -2.41 -12.28 -3.12
C LEU A 86 -3.17 -12.72 -1.87
N ARG A 87 -2.75 -13.83 -1.24
CA ARG A 87 -3.38 -14.33 -0.01
C ARG A 87 -3.19 -13.38 1.18
N VAL A 88 -2.00 -12.77 1.32
CA VAL A 88 -1.77 -11.75 2.35
C VAL A 88 -2.77 -10.61 2.20
N PHE A 89 -2.89 -10.02 1.00
CA PHE A 89 -3.81 -8.91 0.79
C PHE A 89 -5.29 -9.31 0.99
N MET A 90 -5.66 -10.53 0.59
CA MET A 90 -7.00 -11.07 0.84
C MET A 90 -7.30 -11.16 2.33
N LYS A 91 -6.39 -11.76 3.11
CA LYS A 91 -6.53 -11.90 4.57
C LYS A 91 -6.51 -10.55 5.28
N LEU A 92 -5.70 -9.60 4.82
CA LEU A 92 -5.69 -8.22 5.35
C LEU A 92 -6.99 -7.45 5.00
N ALA A 93 -7.62 -7.75 3.86
CA ALA A 93 -8.89 -7.15 3.47
C ALA A 93 -10.08 -7.77 4.23
N GLY A 94 -10.09 -9.09 4.41
CA GLY A 94 -11.19 -9.84 5.03
C GLY A 94 -11.12 -9.93 6.56
N GLY A 95 -9.93 -9.85 7.15
CA GLY A 95 -9.67 -9.49 8.55
C GLY A 95 -10.13 -10.47 9.64
N ALA A 96 -10.89 -11.52 9.34
CA ALA A 96 -11.45 -12.42 10.35
C ALA A 96 -11.08 -13.88 10.09
N GLU A 97 -10.54 -14.54 11.13
CA GLU A 97 -10.23 -15.97 11.12
C GLU A 97 -11.47 -16.83 10.82
N SER A 98 -12.63 -16.41 11.33
CA SER A 98 -13.91 -17.07 11.08
C SER A 98 -14.34 -17.07 9.61
N LEU A 99 -13.79 -16.18 8.78
CA LEU A 99 -14.10 -16.07 7.35
C LEU A 99 -13.07 -16.79 6.47
N LEU A 100 -11.98 -17.32 7.04
CA LEU A 100 -10.91 -17.96 6.25
C LEU A 100 -11.40 -19.07 5.34
N ALA A 101 -12.37 -19.86 5.81
CA ALA A 101 -12.94 -20.97 5.04
C ALA A 101 -13.74 -20.50 3.81
N ASP A 102 -14.24 -19.26 3.85
CA ASP A 102 -15.03 -18.64 2.79
C ASP A 102 -14.19 -17.74 1.86
N MET A 103 -12.89 -17.59 2.14
CA MET A 103 -11.99 -16.75 1.34
C MET A 103 -11.53 -17.49 0.09
N ASP A 104 -11.78 -16.88 -1.07
CA ASP A 104 -11.38 -17.40 -2.38
C ASP A 104 -10.37 -16.45 -3.06
N PRO A 105 -9.08 -16.83 -3.17
CA PRO A 105 -8.07 -16.05 -3.88
C PRO A 105 -8.44 -15.73 -5.34
N ALA A 106 -9.15 -16.64 -6.01
CA ALA A 106 -9.57 -16.47 -7.39
C ALA A 106 -10.56 -15.31 -7.54
N GLU A 107 -11.57 -15.33 -6.68
CA GLU A 107 -12.58 -14.29 -6.62
C GLU A 107 -11.99 -12.96 -6.15
N PHE A 108 -11.08 -12.98 -5.18
CA PHE A 108 -10.36 -11.78 -4.73
C PHE A 108 -9.56 -11.15 -5.87
N LEU A 109 -8.83 -11.94 -6.65
CA LEU A 109 -8.11 -11.46 -7.84
C LEU A 109 -9.05 -10.92 -8.91
N ARG A 110 -10.20 -11.58 -9.15
CA ARG A 110 -11.23 -11.09 -10.08
C ARG A 110 -11.77 -9.73 -9.62
N GLN A 111 -12.01 -9.55 -8.33
CA GLN A 111 -12.45 -8.27 -7.75
C GLN A 111 -11.39 -7.18 -7.87
N ILE A 112 -10.11 -7.52 -7.67
CA ILE A 112 -8.97 -6.61 -7.87
C ILE A 112 -8.93 -6.09 -9.32
N ARG A 113 -9.03 -6.99 -10.30
CA ARG A 113 -8.94 -6.61 -11.72
C ARG A 113 -10.14 -5.79 -12.19
N THR A 114 -11.33 -6.07 -11.67
CA THR A 114 -12.56 -5.31 -11.96
C THR A 114 -12.70 -4.01 -11.13
N TYR A 115 -11.75 -3.69 -10.25
CA TYR A 115 -11.87 -2.57 -9.32
C TYR A 115 -11.89 -1.17 -10.00
N GLU A 116 -11.20 -1.01 -11.14
CA GLU A 116 -11.19 0.24 -11.93
C GLU A 116 -12.39 0.35 -12.87
N ASP A 117 -12.97 -0.78 -13.29
CA ASP A 117 -14.22 -0.78 -14.07
C ASP A 117 -15.39 -0.19 -13.26
N ARG A 118 -15.19 0.01 -11.94
CA ARG A 118 -16.12 0.71 -11.05
C ARG A 118 -15.85 2.21 -10.89
N ASP A 119 -14.76 2.76 -11.42
CA ASP A 119 -14.50 4.22 -11.48
C ASP A 119 -15.22 4.88 -12.67
N VAL A 120 -16.47 4.48 -12.90
CA VAL A 120 -17.30 4.89 -14.04
C VAL A 120 -17.71 6.36 -13.95
N SER A 121 -17.82 6.90 -12.73
CA SER A 121 -18.24 8.29 -12.50
C SER A 121 -17.19 9.13 -11.76
N ASN A 122 -17.24 10.45 -11.97
CA ASN A 122 -16.45 11.42 -11.20
C ASN A 122 -16.79 11.39 -9.69
N LEU A 123 -17.99 10.94 -9.33
CA LEU A 123 -18.43 10.80 -7.94
C LEU A 123 -17.72 9.62 -7.26
N ASP A 124 -17.56 8.49 -7.95
CA ASP A 124 -16.86 7.32 -7.41
C ASP A 124 -15.38 7.64 -7.13
N ARG A 125 -14.74 8.38 -8.05
CA ARG A 125 -13.36 8.86 -7.88
C ARG A 125 -13.24 9.83 -6.70
N ALA A 126 -14.19 10.77 -6.56
CA ALA A 126 -14.24 11.69 -5.43
C ALA A 126 -14.44 10.93 -4.10
N TYR A 127 -15.32 9.93 -4.09
CA TYR A 127 -15.56 9.10 -2.92
C TYR A 127 -14.31 8.30 -2.52
N LYS A 128 -13.64 7.64 -3.49
CA LYS A 128 -12.35 6.94 -3.27
C LYS A 128 -11.28 7.88 -2.71
N LEU A 129 -11.20 9.11 -3.23
CA LEU A 129 -10.30 10.13 -2.71
C LEU A 129 -10.64 10.46 -1.25
N LEU A 130 -11.90 10.75 -0.94
CA LEU A 130 -12.34 11.12 0.42
C LEU A 130 -12.04 10.03 1.46
N ILE A 131 -12.26 8.76 1.13
CA ILE A 131 -12.00 7.66 2.06
C ILE A 131 -10.52 7.28 2.20
N THR A 132 -9.65 7.80 1.31
CA THR A 132 -8.21 7.47 1.24
C THR A 132 -7.31 8.62 1.67
N ILE A 133 -7.73 9.88 1.49
CA ILE A 133 -6.87 11.06 1.60
C ILE A 133 -6.17 11.20 2.96
N PHE A 134 -6.85 10.84 4.05
CA PHE A 134 -6.32 10.87 5.41
C PHE A 134 -5.74 9.53 5.90
N ARG A 135 -5.61 8.53 5.03
CA ARG A 135 -4.99 7.24 5.38
C ARG A 135 -3.51 7.25 5.07
N THR A 136 -2.72 6.68 5.99
CA THR A 136 -1.29 6.41 5.80
C THR A 136 -1.07 5.23 4.86
N HIS A 137 -1.93 4.20 4.93
CA HIS A 137 -1.87 3.02 4.09
C HIS A 137 -3.08 2.97 3.14
N PRO A 138 -2.88 2.67 1.84
CA PRO A 138 -3.98 2.40 0.92
C PRO A 138 -4.72 1.13 1.33
N PHE A 139 -5.95 0.98 0.85
CA PHE A 139 -6.69 -0.27 1.03
C PHE A 139 -5.91 -1.46 0.45
N PRO A 140 -5.92 -2.64 1.11
CA PRO A 140 -5.20 -3.83 0.62
C PRO A 140 -5.51 -4.19 -0.84
N ILE A 141 -6.76 -3.98 -1.28
CA ILE A 141 -7.19 -4.21 -2.67
C ILE A 141 -6.39 -3.36 -3.67
N MET A 142 -6.11 -2.09 -3.35
CA MET A 142 -5.34 -1.20 -4.21
C MET A 142 -3.88 -1.63 -4.29
N ARG A 143 -3.29 -2.01 -3.16
CA ARG A 143 -1.92 -2.52 -3.08
C ARG A 143 -1.77 -3.81 -3.89
N ALA A 144 -2.69 -4.76 -3.70
CA ALA A 144 -2.74 -6.00 -4.47
C ALA A 144 -2.83 -5.74 -5.97
N LYS A 145 -3.66 -4.77 -6.39
CA LYS A 145 -3.77 -4.37 -7.79
C LYS A 145 -2.46 -3.86 -8.37
N HIS A 146 -1.82 -2.90 -7.69
CA HIS A 146 -0.56 -2.33 -8.16
C HIS A 146 0.55 -3.39 -8.25
N LEU A 147 0.53 -4.38 -7.35
CA LEU A 147 1.47 -5.49 -7.37
C LEU A 147 1.17 -6.48 -8.51
N ASP A 148 -0.10 -6.84 -8.76
CA ASP A 148 -0.52 -7.67 -9.91
C ASP A 148 -0.10 -7.03 -11.24
N LEU A 149 -0.34 -5.72 -11.41
CA LEU A 149 0.10 -4.98 -12.59
C LEU A 149 1.61 -4.99 -12.75
N TRP A 150 2.37 -4.75 -11.67
CA TRP A 150 3.83 -4.75 -11.74
C TRP A 150 4.40 -6.12 -12.12
N VAL A 151 3.78 -7.22 -11.67
CA VAL A 151 4.13 -8.58 -12.10
C VAL A 151 3.78 -8.78 -13.58
N ALA A 152 2.56 -8.41 -14.00
CA ALA A 152 2.08 -8.56 -15.37
C ALA A 152 2.91 -7.77 -16.39
N GLU A 153 3.40 -6.59 -16.02
CA GLU A 153 4.28 -5.74 -16.82
C GLU A 153 5.74 -6.24 -16.85
N GLY A 154 6.05 -7.37 -16.19
CA GLY A 154 7.38 -7.97 -16.16
C GLY A 154 8.36 -7.30 -15.20
N GLY A 155 7.91 -6.36 -14.38
CA GLY A 155 8.76 -5.67 -13.41
C GLY A 155 9.36 -6.62 -12.36
N PHE A 156 8.57 -7.59 -11.89
CA PHE A 156 9.05 -8.62 -10.99
C PHE A 156 10.10 -9.52 -11.65
N ALA A 157 9.81 -10.04 -12.84
CA ALA A 157 10.73 -10.92 -13.56
C ALA A 157 12.07 -10.23 -13.87
N LYS A 158 12.02 -8.95 -14.24
CA LYS A 158 13.21 -8.13 -14.50
C LYS A 158 14.16 -8.03 -13.30
N LEU A 159 13.63 -7.94 -12.07
CA LEU A 159 14.45 -7.78 -10.86
C LEU A 159 14.83 -9.10 -10.20
N SER A 160 13.93 -10.09 -10.22
CA SER A 160 14.15 -11.39 -9.58
C SER A 160 14.92 -12.38 -10.46
N GLY A 161 14.86 -12.22 -11.79
CA GLY A 161 15.33 -13.23 -12.73
C GLY A 161 14.41 -14.46 -12.84
N ILE A 162 13.25 -14.44 -12.18
CA ILE A 162 12.28 -15.53 -12.17
C ILE A 162 11.17 -15.20 -13.15
N ASP A 163 10.98 -16.05 -14.17
CA ASP A 163 9.83 -15.97 -15.06
C ASP A 163 8.61 -16.59 -14.37
N THR A 164 7.89 -15.76 -13.60
CA THR A 164 6.63 -16.15 -12.98
C THR A 164 5.47 -15.64 -13.81
N ALA A 165 4.50 -16.51 -14.07
CA ALA A 165 3.21 -16.05 -14.56
C ALA A 165 2.58 -15.04 -13.59
N PRO A 166 1.72 -14.12 -14.08
CA PRO A 166 0.95 -13.21 -13.25
C PRO A 166 0.17 -13.94 -12.16
N MET A 167 -0.35 -13.20 -11.17
CA MET A 167 -1.25 -13.80 -10.20
C MET A 167 -2.37 -14.52 -10.95
N ARG A 168 -2.59 -15.79 -10.62
CA ARG A 168 -3.61 -16.65 -11.20
C ARG A 168 -4.81 -16.72 -10.27
N PRO A 169 -6.03 -16.86 -10.82
CA PRO A 169 -7.16 -17.32 -10.05
C PRO A 169 -6.93 -18.75 -9.56
#